data_AF-A0A9W8D9C3-F1
#
_entry.id   AF-A0A9W8D9C3-F1
#
_cell.length_a   1.000
_cell.length_b   1.000
_cell.length_c   1.000
_cell.angle_alpha   90.00
_cell.angle_beta   90.00
_cell.angle_gamma   90.00
#
_symmetry.space_group_name_H-M   'P 1'
#
loop_
_entity.id
_entity.type
_entity.pdbx_description
1 polymer ?
#
loop_
_entity_poly.entity_id
_entity_poly.type
_entity_poly.pdbx_seq_one_letter_code
_entity_poly.pdbx_strand_id
1 'polypeptide(L)'
;MLSARDRRGTENGRNSMYRTRNRQAKAAFILENQQTLTEANDSPDAHVTGPLIMFSTNANHLIEADMSDLISFPFLKLVAPEDVLCVTNFCDKLIGSTDVQFERFSLLYQPHVIDGDIVVSDEDNQRVVVECLGSAVKDGVVLLLRKLCIAPPPKRDTMGNFIRATIAPDSDDGLSLFDLLSDDPSTSEAPDCWSLMD
;
A
#
# COMPACT_ATOMS: atom_id res chain seq x y z
N MET A 1 -4.41 -44.36 53.85
CA MET A 1 -3.89 -44.81 52.53
C MET A 1 -4.24 -43.72 51.53
N LEU A 2 -3.43 -42.67 51.36
CA LEU A 2 -2.20 -42.53 50.53
C LEU A 2 -2.41 -42.78 49.02
N SER A 3 -2.17 -41.71 48.24
CA SER A 3 -1.70 -41.60 46.83
C SER A 3 -2.49 -40.48 46.13
N ALA A 4 -2.06 -39.22 45.96
CA ALA A 4 -0.80 -38.63 45.49
C ALA A 4 -0.37 -39.02 44.06
N ARG A 5 -0.57 -38.07 43.14
CA ARG A 5 0.13 -37.82 41.85
C ARG A 5 -0.07 -38.84 40.72
N ASP A 6 -0.61 -38.37 39.60
CA ASP A 6 0.31 -38.02 38.51
C ASP A 6 -0.25 -36.94 37.58
N ARG A 7 0.60 -35.96 37.27
CA ARG A 7 0.38 -34.88 36.31
C ARG A 7 0.77 -35.42 34.92
N ARG A 8 -0.10 -35.30 33.92
CA ARG A 8 0.33 -35.06 32.54
C ARG A 8 -0.59 -34.06 31.89
N GLY A 9 -0.04 -32.87 31.65
CA GLY A 9 -0.60 -31.93 30.69
C GLY A 9 -0.64 -32.57 29.31
N THR A 10 -1.71 -32.26 28.58
CA THR A 10 -1.73 -32.30 27.13
C THR A 10 -1.81 -30.84 26.67
N GLU A 11 -0.67 -30.17 26.76
CA GLU A 11 -0.30 -29.22 25.71
C GLU A 11 -0.22 -30.03 24.42
N ASN A 12 -1.09 -29.74 23.45
CA ASN A 12 -0.77 -29.78 22.02
C ASN A 12 -2.04 -29.51 21.22
N GLY A 13 -2.03 -28.41 20.48
CA GLY A 13 -3.10 -28.04 19.56
C GLY A 13 -3.33 -26.55 19.38
N ARG A 14 -2.53 -25.66 19.99
CA ARG A 14 -2.43 -24.27 19.52
C ARG A 14 -1.62 -24.23 18.21
N ASN A 15 -2.24 -24.71 17.14
CA ASN A 15 -1.86 -24.40 15.76
C ASN A 15 -3.16 -24.07 15.03
N SER A 16 -3.83 -23.00 15.45
CA SER A 16 -4.73 -22.31 14.53
C SER A 16 -3.83 -21.57 13.55
N MET A 17 -3.36 -22.30 12.54
CA MET A 17 -2.80 -21.67 11.35
C MET A 17 -3.83 -20.65 10.88
N TYR A 18 -3.52 -19.36 11.00
CA TYR A 18 -4.26 -18.30 10.33
C TYR A 18 -4.08 -18.50 8.82
N ARG A 19 -4.86 -19.42 8.25
CA ARG A 19 -5.07 -19.49 6.82
C ARG A 19 -5.96 -18.30 6.47
N THR A 20 -5.35 -17.21 6.05
CA THR A 20 -6.04 -16.18 5.28
C THR A 20 -6.62 -16.87 4.04
N ARG A 21 -7.94 -17.10 4.05
CA ARG A 21 -8.62 -17.89 3.01
C ARG A 21 -8.76 -17.15 1.68
N ASN A 22 -8.49 -15.84 1.65
CA ASN A 22 -8.51 -15.04 0.45
C ASN A 22 -7.09 -14.69 -0.02
N ARG A 23 -6.80 -14.96 -1.30
CA ARG A 23 -5.64 -14.43 -2.02
C ARG A 23 -5.81 -12.91 -2.15
N GLN A 24 -5.51 -12.16 -1.10
CA GLN A 24 -5.52 -10.71 -1.15
C GLN A 24 -4.37 -10.25 -2.04
N ALA A 25 -4.69 -9.49 -3.10
CA ALA A 25 -3.66 -8.91 -3.97
C ALA A 25 -2.83 -7.90 -3.17
N LYS A 26 -1.51 -8.09 -3.22
CA LYS A 26 -0.52 -7.22 -2.60
C LYS A 26 0.48 -6.79 -3.65
N ALA A 27 0.91 -5.54 -3.58
CA ALA A 27 1.95 -4.99 -4.44
C ALA A 27 2.93 -4.17 -3.61
N ALA A 28 4.16 -4.07 -4.07
CA ALA A 28 5.11 -3.10 -3.55
C ALA A 28 5.45 -2.10 -4.64
N PHE A 29 5.60 -0.83 -4.28
CA PHE A 29 6.11 0.24 -5.14
C PHE A 29 7.33 0.86 -4.46
N ILE A 30 8.39 1.06 -5.23
CA ILE A 30 9.54 1.86 -4.82
C ILE A 30 9.47 3.15 -5.62
N LEU A 31 9.41 4.25 -4.89
CA LEU A 31 9.30 5.59 -5.43
C LEU A 31 10.62 6.32 -5.29
N GLU A 32 10.99 7.14 -6.28
CA GLU A 32 12.20 7.95 -6.20
C GLU A 32 12.13 9.00 -5.08
N ASN A 33 13.30 9.44 -4.60
CA ASN A 33 13.38 10.60 -3.73
C ASN A 33 13.28 11.90 -4.55
N GLN A 34 12.23 12.67 -4.31
CA GLN A 34 12.07 13.98 -4.96
C GLN A 34 13.07 15.03 -4.47
N GLN A 35 13.66 14.88 -3.26
CA GLN A 35 14.62 15.85 -2.72
C GLN A 35 15.93 15.88 -3.53
N THR A 36 16.34 14.76 -4.13
CA THR A 36 17.50 14.69 -5.01
C THR A 36 17.29 15.35 -6.37
N LEU A 37 16.04 15.58 -6.78
CA LEU A 37 15.69 16.23 -8.05
C LEU A 37 15.62 17.76 -7.94
N THR A 38 15.32 18.29 -6.74
CA THR A 38 15.28 19.73 -6.47
C THR A 38 16.64 20.42 -6.69
N GLU A 39 17.75 19.67 -6.66
CA GLU A 39 19.09 20.20 -6.97
C GLU A 39 19.46 20.12 -8.45
N ALA A 40 18.71 19.38 -9.28
CA ALA A 40 19.12 19.04 -10.65
C ALA A 40 18.26 19.61 -11.76
N ASN A 41 16.98 19.95 -11.55
CA ASN A 41 16.12 20.49 -12.61
C ASN A 41 15.01 21.42 -12.06
N ASP A 42 15.20 22.73 -12.22
CA ASP A 42 14.16 23.77 -12.09
C ASP A 42 13.16 23.71 -13.27
N SER A 43 12.45 22.59 -13.45
CA SER A 43 11.27 22.58 -14.31
C SER A 43 10.00 22.71 -13.45
N PRO A 44 9.14 23.72 -13.70
CA PRO A 44 7.92 23.93 -12.91
C PRO A 44 6.92 22.76 -13.00
N ASP A 45 7.10 21.85 -13.95
CA ASP A 45 6.27 20.67 -14.16
C ASP A 45 6.66 19.47 -13.27
N ALA A 46 7.90 19.42 -12.75
CA ALA A 46 8.37 18.28 -11.95
C ALA A 46 7.63 18.15 -10.60
N HIS A 47 7.18 19.27 -10.04
CA HIS A 47 6.37 19.28 -8.83
C HIS A 47 4.92 18.83 -9.06
N VAL A 48 4.41 18.87 -10.30
CA VAL A 48 3.00 18.60 -10.60
C VAL A 48 2.74 17.09 -10.75
N THR A 49 3.74 16.30 -11.11
CA THR A 49 3.55 14.88 -11.44
C THR A 49 3.77 13.91 -10.27
N GLY A 50 4.41 14.34 -9.17
CA GLY A 50 4.71 13.47 -8.02
C GLY A 50 5.88 12.50 -8.27
N PRO A 51 6.24 11.67 -7.27
CA PRO A 51 7.41 10.80 -7.37
C PRO A 51 7.23 9.71 -8.43
N LEU A 52 8.28 9.46 -9.21
CA LEU A 52 8.30 8.38 -10.20
C LEU A 52 8.43 7.00 -9.56
N ILE A 53 7.80 6.00 -10.18
CA ILE A 53 7.92 4.60 -9.81
C ILE A 53 9.24 4.06 -10.36
N MET A 54 10.17 3.75 -9.47
CA MET A 54 11.45 3.13 -9.82
C MET A 54 11.32 1.61 -9.99
N PHE A 55 10.41 1.00 -9.23
CA PHE A 55 10.18 -0.44 -9.25
C PHE A 55 8.79 -0.76 -8.72
N SER A 56 8.18 -1.83 -9.24
CA SER A 56 6.94 -2.36 -8.68
C SER A 56 6.89 -3.89 -8.72
N THR A 57 6.16 -4.49 -7.78
CA THR A 57 5.88 -5.94 -7.77
C THR A 57 4.37 -6.17 -7.78
N ASN A 58 3.89 -7.13 -8.58
CA ASN A 58 2.50 -7.57 -8.61
C ASN A 58 1.43 -6.47 -8.78
N ALA A 59 1.80 -5.28 -9.32
CA ALA A 59 0.84 -4.19 -9.52
C ALA A 59 -0.25 -4.57 -10.56
N ASN A 60 0.08 -5.43 -11.53
CA ASN A 60 -0.86 -6.07 -12.44
C ASN A 60 -1.97 -6.85 -11.73
N HIS A 61 -1.72 -7.42 -10.55
CA HIS A 61 -2.74 -8.11 -9.76
C HIS A 61 -3.52 -7.17 -8.84
N LEU A 62 -2.94 -6.02 -8.49
CA LEU A 62 -3.55 -5.02 -7.64
C LEU A 62 -4.55 -4.15 -8.41
N ILE A 63 -4.05 -3.51 -9.49
CA ILE A 63 -4.77 -2.50 -10.29
C ILE A 63 -5.04 -2.93 -11.73
N GLU A 64 -4.65 -4.15 -12.13
CA GLU A 64 -4.87 -4.66 -13.49
C GLU A 64 -4.23 -3.79 -14.60
N ALA A 65 -3.07 -3.20 -14.28
CA ALA A 65 -2.22 -2.46 -15.22
C ALA A 65 -1.12 -3.35 -15.82
N ASP A 66 -0.59 -2.97 -16.98
CA ASP A 66 0.65 -3.54 -17.50
C ASP A 66 1.84 -3.01 -16.69
N MET A 67 2.70 -3.91 -16.20
CA MET A 67 3.86 -3.55 -15.38
C MET A 67 4.92 -2.77 -16.17
N SER A 68 5.00 -2.99 -17.48
CA SER A 68 6.03 -2.38 -18.33
C SER A 68 5.83 -0.87 -18.47
N ASP A 69 4.58 -0.41 -18.40
CA ASP A 69 4.22 1.01 -18.51
C ASP A 69 4.34 1.77 -17.18
N LEU A 70 4.56 1.08 -16.06
CA LEU A 70 4.60 1.70 -14.73
C LEU A 70 6.00 2.21 -14.33
N ILE A 71 7.08 1.64 -14.87
CA ILE A 71 8.43 2.08 -14.52
C ILE A 71 8.66 3.49 -15.09
N SER A 72 9.19 4.38 -14.26
CA SER A 72 9.33 5.82 -14.54
C SER A 72 8.00 6.55 -14.76
N PHE A 73 6.87 5.92 -14.44
CA PHE A 73 5.58 6.58 -14.46
C PHE A 73 5.34 7.30 -13.12
N PRO A 74 4.70 8.49 -13.12
CA PRO A 74 4.45 9.21 -11.88
C PRO A 74 3.39 8.51 -11.02
N PHE A 75 3.72 8.18 -9.78
CA PHE A 75 2.84 7.40 -8.90
C PHE A 75 1.53 8.13 -8.60
N LEU A 76 1.57 9.45 -8.41
CA LEU A 76 0.37 10.24 -8.10
C LEU A 76 -0.66 10.23 -9.24
N LYS A 77 -0.24 9.98 -10.49
CA LYS A 77 -1.20 9.80 -11.59
C LYS A 77 -2.04 8.53 -11.42
N LEU A 78 -1.51 7.49 -10.76
CA LEU A 78 -2.28 6.26 -10.48
C LEU A 78 -3.26 6.43 -9.31
N VAL A 79 -3.10 7.49 -8.50
CA VAL A 79 -3.95 7.77 -7.35
C VAL A 79 -5.25 8.41 -7.82
N ALA A 80 -6.36 7.98 -7.22
CA ALA A 80 -7.66 8.56 -7.51
C ALA A 80 -7.66 10.07 -7.19
N PRO A 81 -8.24 10.93 -8.05
CA PRO A 81 -8.21 12.39 -7.88
C PRO A 81 -8.62 12.88 -6.48
N GLU A 82 -9.63 12.24 -5.88
CA GLU A 82 -10.12 12.52 -4.53
C GLU A 82 -9.11 12.26 -3.40
N ASP A 83 -8.09 11.44 -3.63
CA ASP A 83 -7.09 11.03 -2.64
C ASP A 83 -5.69 11.63 -2.89
N VAL A 84 -5.46 12.31 -4.02
CA VAL A 84 -4.12 12.85 -4.40
C VAL A 84 -3.50 13.71 -3.32
N LEU A 85 -4.27 14.66 -2.73
CA LEU A 85 -3.75 15.52 -1.65
C LEU A 85 -3.43 14.72 -0.38
N CYS A 86 -4.21 13.68 -0.08
CA CYS A 86 -3.97 12.82 1.07
C CYS A 86 -2.66 12.05 0.89
N VAL A 87 -2.45 11.47 -0.29
CA VAL A 87 -1.25 10.69 -0.61
C VAL A 87 -0.01 11.58 -0.71
N THR A 88 -0.14 12.79 -1.25
CA THR A 88 0.97 13.77 -1.30
C THR A 88 1.45 14.08 0.12
N ASN A 89 0.54 14.45 1.02
CA ASN A 89 0.86 14.70 2.43
C ASN A 89 1.44 13.46 3.14
N PHE A 90 0.99 12.25 2.77
CA PHE A 90 1.52 11.00 3.30
C PHE A 90 2.97 10.78 2.85
N CYS A 91 3.28 10.99 1.57
CA CYS A 91 4.64 10.92 1.06
C CYS A 91 5.55 11.97 1.70
N ASP A 92 5.08 13.21 1.87
CA ASP A 92 5.85 14.28 2.53
C ASP A 92 6.19 13.92 3.98
N LYS A 93 5.22 13.34 4.72
CA LYS A 93 5.45 12.85 6.09
C LYS A 93 6.46 11.71 6.15
N LEU A 94 6.43 10.79 5.18
CA LEU A 94 7.39 9.70 5.09
C LEU A 94 8.80 10.25 4.91
N ILE A 95 9.00 11.21 3.99
CA ILE A 95 10.32 11.81 3.76
C ILE A 95 10.83 12.54 5.02
N GLY A 96 9.92 13.13 5.80
CA GLY A 96 10.25 13.81 7.06
C GLY A 96 10.42 12.90 8.28
N SER A 97 10.25 11.58 8.17
CA SER A 97 10.25 10.65 9.31
C SER A 97 10.99 9.34 9.02
N THR A 98 11.59 8.74 10.04
CA THR A 98 12.15 7.37 9.97
C THR A 98 11.11 6.29 10.28
N ASP A 99 9.93 6.70 10.74
CA ASP A 99 8.89 5.78 11.18
C ASP A 99 8.07 5.25 10.02
N VAL A 100 7.64 4.00 10.16
CA VAL A 100 6.68 3.38 9.25
C VAL A 100 5.31 4.05 9.43
N GLN A 101 4.69 4.47 8.34
CA GLN A 101 3.38 5.12 8.34
C GLN A 101 2.34 4.25 7.63
N PHE A 102 1.09 4.43 8.02
CA PHE A 102 -0.05 3.74 7.42
C PHE A 102 -1.00 4.76 6.82
N GLU A 103 -1.53 4.46 5.64
CA GLU A 103 -2.57 5.26 5.02
C GLU A 103 -3.50 4.38 4.20
N ARG A 104 -4.75 4.83 4.05
CA ARG A 104 -5.70 4.24 3.10
C ARG A 104 -6.00 5.25 2.03
N PHE A 105 -6.02 4.81 0.79
CA PHE A 105 -6.36 5.65 -0.35
C PHE A 105 -6.82 4.76 -1.51
N SER A 106 -7.18 5.40 -2.60
CA SER A 106 -7.75 4.75 -3.76
C SER A 106 -6.84 4.92 -4.97
N LEU A 107 -6.66 3.86 -5.73
CA LEU A 107 -5.98 3.87 -7.03
C LEU A 107 -7.01 3.74 -8.16
N LEU A 108 -6.65 4.20 -9.35
CA LEU A 108 -7.43 3.95 -10.57
C LEU A 108 -7.39 2.45 -10.92
N TYR A 109 -8.53 1.89 -11.33
CA TYR A 109 -8.62 0.51 -11.81
C TYR A 109 -8.33 0.44 -13.31
N GLN A 110 -7.50 -0.50 -13.75
CA GLN A 110 -7.11 -0.66 -15.16
C GLN A 110 -6.66 0.66 -15.82
N PRO A 111 -5.69 1.39 -15.25
CA PRO A 111 -5.21 2.61 -15.88
C PRO A 111 -4.52 2.27 -17.21
N HIS A 112 -5.00 2.89 -18.29
CA HIS A 112 -4.37 2.78 -19.61
C HIS A 112 -3.36 3.90 -19.79
N VAL A 113 -2.08 3.59 -19.73
CA VAL A 113 -1.01 4.56 -19.94
C VAL A 113 -0.74 4.69 -21.44
N ILE A 114 -0.96 5.88 -22.00
CA ILE A 114 -0.67 6.21 -23.41
C ILE A 114 0.12 7.51 -23.41
N ASP A 115 1.29 7.50 -24.05
CA ASP A 115 2.18 8.67 -24.19
C ASP A 115 2.49 9.40 -22.85
N GLY A 116 2.61 8.64 -21.75
CA GLY A 116 2.91 9.19 -20.43
C GLY A 116 1.72 9.78 -19.68
N ASP A 117 0.50 9.52 -20.14
CA ASP A 117 -0.74 9.93 -19.46
C ASP A 117 -1.75 8.80 -19.31
N ILE A 118 -2.70 8.96 -18.38
CA ILE A 118 -3.76 7.97 -18.18
C ILE A 118 -4.96 8.35 -19.03
N VAL A 119 -5.33 7.45 -19.92
CA VAL A 119 -6.50 7.59 -20.79
C VAL A 119 -7.65 6.78 -20.19
N VAL A 120 -8.20 7.27 -19.08
CA VAL A 120 -9.43 6.75 -18.50
C VAL A 120 -10.27 7.89 -17.94
N SER A 121 -11.58 7.84 -18.16
CA SER A 121 -12.52 8.83 -17.60
C SER A 121 -12.60 8.64 -16.09
N ASP A 122 -12.20 9.66 -15.32
CA ASP A 122 -12.27 9.62 -13.86
C ASP A 122 -13.68 9.31 -13.35
N GLU A 123 -14.72 9.75 -14.07
CA GLU A 123 -16.13 9.64 -13.71
C GLU A 123 -16.69 8.22 -13.88
N ASP A 124 -16.09 7.43 -14.78
CA ASP A 124 -16.54 6.08 -15.11
C ASP A 124 -15.60 5.00 -14.56
N ASN A 125 -14.42 5.40 -14.07
CA ASN A 125 -13.41 4.48 -13.61
C ASN A 125 -13.70 3.97 -12.18
N GLN A 126 -13.67 2.66 -11.97
CA GLN A 126 -13.76 2.06 -10.64
C GLN A 126 -12.50 2.38 -9.82
N ARG A 127 -12.60 2.40 -8.49
CA ARG A 127 -11.42 2.61 -7.64
C ARG A 127 -10.96 1.33 -6.97
N VAL A 128 -9.65 1.10 -6.93
CA VAL A 128 -9.06 0.06 -6.08
C VAL A 128 -8.73 0.69 -4.74
N VAL A 129 -9.51 0.37 -3.72
CA VAL A 129 -9.24 0.85 -2.36
C VAL A 129 -8.11 0.02 -1.77
N VAL A 130 -7.07 0.69 -1.30
CA VAL A 130 -5.87 0.05 -0.76
C VAL A 130 -5.59 0.47 0.66
N GLU A 131 -5.01 -0.45 1.42
CA GLU A 131 -4.28 -0.14 2.64
C GLU A 131 -2.79 -0.14 2.30
N CYS A 132 -2.10 0.93 2.70
CA CYS A 132 -0.71 1.18 2.39
C CYS A 132 0.11 1.27 3.67
N LEU A 133 1.22 0.54 3.68
CA LEU A 133 2.32 0.68 4.62
C LEU A 133 3.47 1.37 3.89
N GLY A 134 3.87 2.55 4.35
CA GLY A 134 4.96 3.32 3.77
C GLY A 134 6.15 3.45 4.70
N SER A 135 7.36 3.49 4.16
CA SER A 135 8.57 3.87 4.89
C SER A 135 9.53 4.61 3.97
N ALA A 136 10.22 5.62 4.50
CA ALA A 136 11.32 6.26 3.80
C ALA A 136 12.56 5.37 3.82
N VAL A 137 13.26 5.36 2.68
CA VAL A 137 14.58 4.73 2.52
C VAL A 137 15.55 5.79 2.00
N LYS A 138 16.85 5.49 2.06
CA LYS A 138 17.91 6.46 1.72
C LYS A 138 17.68 7.20 0.40
N ASP A 139 17.19 6.49 -0.62
CA ASP A 139 17.05 6.99 -1.99
C ASP A 139 15.58 7.12 -2.43
N GLY A 140 14.61 7.08 -1.51
CA GLY A 140 13.19 7.20 -1.88
C GLY A 140 12.20 6.74 -0.83
N VAL A 141 11.07 6.18 -1.28
CA VAL A 141 10.01 5.67 -0.41
C VAL A 141 9.60 4.28 -0.88
N VAL A 142 9.42 3.35 0.06
CA VAL A 142 8.85 2.03 -0.20
C VAL A 142 7.41 2.01 0.29
N LEU A 143 6.50 1.63 -0.60
CA LEU A 143 5.08 1.47 -0.32
C LEU A 143 4.67 0.02 -0.51
N LEU A 144 4.12 -0.61 0.53
CA LEU A 144 3.49 -1.93 0.46
C LEU A 144 1.97 -1.75 0.52
N LEU A 145 1.31 -2.11 -0.58
CA LEU A 145 -0.12 -1.94 -0.76
C LEU A 145 -0.83 -3.28 -0.70
N ARG A 146 -2.00 -3.27 -0.07
CA ARG A 146 -2.95 -4.39 0.00
C ARG A 146 -4.29 -3.93 -0.53
N LYS A 147 -4.82 -4.64 -1.53
CA LYS A 147 -6.17 -4.38 -2.05
C LYS A 147 -7.20 -4.77 -1.00
N LEU A 148 -8.05 -3.82 -0.63
CA LEU A 148 -9.19 -4.03 0.26
C LEU A 148 -10.43 -4.41 -0.55
N CYS A 149 -10.79 -3.60 -1.54
CA CYS A 149 -11.96 -3.84 -2.39
C CYS A 149 -11.86 -3.04 -3.71
N ILE A 150 -12.84 -3.23 -4.59
CA ILE A 150 -13.09 -2.38 -5.76
C ILE A 150 -14.35 -1.55 -5.47
N ALA A 151 -14.18 -0.24 -5.45
CA ALA A 151 -15.25 0.75 -5.33
C ALA A 151 -15.93 1.02 -6.68
N PRO A 152 -17.22 1.36 -6.69
CA PRO A 152 -17.82 1.99 -7.87
C PRO A 152 -17.13 3.34 -8.18
N PRO A 153 -17.35 3.89 -9.37
CA PRO A 153 -16.84 5.21 -9.73
C PRO A 153 -17.27 6.30 -8.74
N PRO A 154 -16.46 7.35 -8.56
CA PRO A 154 -16.69 8.37 -7.54
C PRO A 154 -17.94 9.18 -7.88
N LYS A 155 -18.57 9.73 -6.83
CA LYS A 155 -19.66 10.70 -6.99
C LYS A 155 -19.09 12.11 -6.93
N ARG A 156 -19.74 13.05 -7.62
CA ARG A 156 -19.45 14.48 -7.46
C ARG A 156 -20.41 15.13 -6.47
N ASP A 157 -19.91 16.11 -5.71
CA ASP A 157 -20.73 17.00 -4.90
C ASP A 157 -21.43 18.07 -5.77
N THR A 158 -22.24 18.91 -5.13
CA THR A 158 -22.95 20.01 -5.81
C THR A 158 -22.01 21.08 -6.39
N MET A 159 -20.74 21.10 -5.98
CA MET A 159 -19.70 22.00 -6.47
C MET A 159 -18.84 21.35 -7.57
N GLY A 160 -19.11 20.09 -7.92
CA GLY A 160 -18.37 19.32 -8.92
C GLY A 160 -17.11 18.62 -8.39
N ASN A 161 -16.83 18.62 -7.09
CA ASN A 161 -15.68 17.93 -6.52
C ASN A 161 -15.94 16.44 -6.35
N PHE A 162 -14.92 15.60 -6.53
CA PHE A 162 -15.03 14.17 -6.25
C PHE A 162 -15.16 13.91 -4.76
N ILE A 163 -16.14 13.10 -4.39
CA ILE A 163 -16.41 12.68 -3.02
C ILE A 163 -15.69 11.36 -2.79
N ARG A 164 -14.81 11.34 -1.78
CA ARG A 164 -14.13 10.14 -1.32
C ARG A 164 -15.14 9.08 -0.90
N ALA A 165 -15.07 7.90 -1.51
CA ALA A 165 -15.94 6.80 -1.16
C ALA A 165 -15.51 6.21 0.20
N THR A 166 -16.32 6.44 1.25
CA THR A 166 -16.14 5.75 2.53
C THR A 166 -16.73 4.34 2.41
N ILE A 167 -15.95 3.41 1.88
CA ILE A 167 -16.36 2.01 1.82
C ILE A 167 -15.96 1.35 3.14
N ALA A 168 -16.94 0.78 3.84
CA ALA A 168 -16.65 -0.14 4.93
C ALA A 168 -15.87 -1.32 4.34
N PRO A 169 -14.69 -1.66 4.87
CA PRO A 169 -13.93 -2.80 4.37
C PRO A 169 -14.83 -4.03 4.39
N ASP A 170 -14.86 -4.80 3.30
CA ASP A 170 -15.56 -6.08 3.29
C ASP A 170 -15.11 -6.86 4.52
N SER A 171 -16.07 -7.23 5.36
CA SER A 171 -15.86 -7.74 6.72
C SER A 171 -15.28 -9.16 6.78
N ASP A 172 -14.59 -9.59 5.73
CA ASP A 172 -14.09 -10.96 5.58
C ASP A 172 -12.57 -11.04 5.78
N ASP A 173 -12.19 -11.34 7.04
CA ASP A 173 -11.12 -12.27 7.41
C ASP A 173 -9.69 -12.01 6.89
N GLY A 174 -9.24 -10.75 6.90
CA GLY A 174 -7.82 -10.42 6.79
C GLY A 174 -7.40 -9.38 7.81
N LEU A 175 -6.54 -9.77 8.76
CA LEU A 175 -5.85 -8.85 9.69
C LEU A 175 -5.32 -7.63 8.92
N SER A 176 -5.49 -6.42 9.45
CA SER A 176 -4.96 -5.22 8.77
C SER A 176 -3.44 -5.30 8.64
N LEU A 177 -2.83 -4.57 7.70
CA LEU A 177 -1.36 -4.45 7.66
C LEU A 177 -0.82 -3.95 9.00
N PHE A 178 -1.61 -3.12 9.70
CA PHE A 178 -1.30 -2.66 11.04
C PHE A 178 -1.33 -3.82 12.05
N ASP A 179 -2.40 -4.61 12.05
CA ASP A 179 -2.53 -5.76 12.96
C ASP A 179 -1.45 -6.83 12.70
N LEU A 180 -1.07 -7.04 11.43
CA LEU A 180 0.00 -7.97 11.03
C LEU A 180 1.38 -7.57 11.57
N LEU A 181 1.61 -6.28 11.83
CA LEU A 181 2.89 -5.76 12.33
C LEU A 181 2.83 -5.45 13.82
N SER A 182 1.64 -5.35 14.41
CA SER A 182 1.44 -5.11 15.83
C SER A 182 1.52 -6.38 16.68
N ASP A 183 1.58 -7.57 16.08
CA ASP A 183 1.90 -8.81 16.79
C ASP A 183 3.39 -8.84 17.12
N ASP A 184 3.66 -8.64 18.41
CA ASP A 184 4.91 -8.84 19.16
C ASP A 184 6.13 -9.30 18.30
N PRO A 185 7.23 -8.52 18.21
CA PRO A 185 8.42 -8.88 17.43
C PRO A 185 9.06 -10.22 17.87
N SER A 186 8.67 -10.75 19.02
CA SER A 186 9.04 -12.09 19.49
C SER A 186 8.37 -13.27 18.78
N THR A 187 7.37 -13.02 17.92
CA THR A 187 6.68 -14.06 17.12
C THR A 187 6.87 -13.92 15.62
N SER A 188 7.57 -12.88 15.16
CA SER A 188 7.94 -12.71 13.76
C SER A 188 9.00 -13.75 13.38
N GLU A 189 8.67 -14.70 12.50
CA GLU A 189 9.63 -15.58 11.82
C GLU A 189 10.45 -14.76 10.80
N ALA A 190 11.09 -13.69 11.25
CA ALA A 190 12.18 -13.09 10.49
C ALA A 190 13.27 -14.15 10.35
N PRO A 191 13.81 -14.41 9.14
CA PRO A 191 14.91 -15.35 9.00
C PRO A 191 16.04 -14.95 9.95
N ASP A 192 16.53 -15.89 10.77
CA ASP A 192 17.60 -15.64 11.76
C ASP A 192 18.86 -14.98 11.15
N CYS A 193 19.03 -15.06 9.82
CA CYS A 193 20.11 -14.43 9.09
C CYS A 193 20.00 -12.91 8.94
N TRP A 194 18.87 -12.28 9.29
CA TRP A 194 18.71 -10.81 9.29
C TRP A 194 19.11 -10.18 10.63
N SER A 195 19.09 -10.95 11.71
CA SER A 195 19.52 -10.53 13.05
C SER A 195 21.04 -10.71 13.27
N LEU A 196 21.75 -11.25 12.28
CA LEU A 196 23.19 -11.54 12.31
C LEU A 196 23.90 -10.82 11.16
N MET A 197 23.82 -9.50 11.16
CA MET A 197 24.93 -8.68 10.66
C MET A 197 25.15 -7.57 11.69
N ASP A 198 26.20 -7.76 12.50
CA ASP A 198 26.88 -6.67 13.23
C ASP A 198 27.38 -5.59 12.26
#